data_AF-A0A2T4GZ09-F1
#
_entry.id   AF-A0A2T4GZ09-F1
#
_cell.length_a   1.000
_cell.length_b   1.000
_cell.length_c   1.000
_cell.angle_alpha   90.00
_cell.angle_beta   90.00
_cell.angle_gamma   90.00
#
_symmetry.space_group_name_H-M   'P 1'
#
loop_
_entity.id
_entity.type
_entity.pdbx_description
1 polymer ?
#
loop_
_entity_poly.entity_id
_entity_poly.type
_entity_poly.pdbx_seq_one_letter_code
_entity_poly.pdbx_strand_id
1 'polypeptide(L)'
;MPTISIKVISDPVCPWCFIGALRLSQAITLYLKTVCSSDTILTKWHAYQLDADASTQPFVSKIASKWGIDQVPAVKTRLNSIAKREGLEFNFDSTIGNTRDAHRLEKLGRKVRLEMEVAMEIMRMYFLQGGNITSKGDLIGAAERAGIDKDEAREWLESDEGGEEVDAEVAEMQKLGIKGVPRYIINDKFMIQGAEDVGDILEKLVMAREEALAADV
;
A
#
# COMPACT_ATOMS: atom_id res chain seq x y z
N MET A 1 1.68 18.44 -21.18
CA MET A 1 2.47 17.75 -20.14
C MET A 1 1.62 16.58 -19.70
N PRO A 2 2.06 15.34 -19.94
CA PRO A 2 1.25 14.17 -19.65
C PRO A 2 0.96 14.03 -18.15
N THR A 3 -0.21 13.51 -17.85
CA THR A 3 -0.53 12.96 -16.53
C THR A 3 -0.37 11.45 -16.61
N ILE A 4 0.43 10.87 -15.74
CA ILE A 4 0.61 9.43 -15.62
C ILE A 4 -0.20 8.95 -14.42
N SER A 5 -1.20 8.13 -14.68
CA SER A 5 -2.07 7.53 -13.67
C SER A 5 -1.55 6.15 -13.29
N ILE A 6 -1.45 5.86 -11.99
CA ILE A 6 -0.99 4.58 -11.46
C ILE A 6 -2.06 4.03 -10.52
N LYS A 7 -2.81 3.01 -10.94
CA LYS A 7 -3.66 2.22 -10.05
C LYS A 7 -2.78 1.27 -9.24
N VAL A 8 -2.79 1.40 -7.91
CA VAL A 8 -2.01 0.59 -6.97
C VAL A 8 -2.96 -0.36 -6.25
N ILE A 9 -2.91 -1.65 -6.52
CA ILE A 9 -3.70 -2.66 -5.82
C ILE A 9 -2.81 -3.25 -4.72
N SER A 10 -3.20 -3.04 -3.46
CA SER A 10 -2.34 -3.27 -2.31
C SER A 10 -3.15 -3.66 -1.06
N ASP A 11 -2.48 -4.32 -0.11
CA ASP A 11 -2.97 -4.57 1.25
C ASP A 11 -1.92 -4.08 2.26
N PRO A 12 -2.25 -3.20 3.23
CA PRO A 12 -1.28 -2.66 4.19
C PRO A 12 -0.60 -3.70 5.08
N VAL A 13 -1.14 -4.91 5.24
CA VAL A 13 -0.47 -5.98 6.01
C VAL A 13 0.38 -6.92 5.16
N CYS A 14 0.46 -6.67 3.85
CA CYS A 14 1.30 -7.45 2.94
C CYS A 14 2.74 -6.90 2.91
N PRO A 15 3.76 -7.67 3.32
CA PRO A 15 5.14 -7.19 3.37
C PRO A 15 5.68 -6.78 1.99
N TRP A 16 5.25 -7.48 0.94
CA TRP A 16 5.63 -7.11 -0.44
C TRP A 16 4.95 -5.82 -0.90
N CYS A 17 3.75 -5.51 -0.41
CA CYS A 17 3.12 -4.23 -0.72
C CYS A 17 3.91 -3.08 -0.12
N PHE A 18 4.42 -3.22 1.11
CA PHE A 18 5.24 -2.18 1.72
C PHE A 18 6.58 -1.97 0.98
N ILE A 19 7.28 -3.05 0.66
CA ILE A 19 8.51 -2.98 -0.14
C ILE A 19 8.23 -2.38 -1.52
N GLY A 20 7.15 -2.81 -2.17
CA GLY A 20 6.73 -2.27 -3.46
C GLY A 20 6.37 -0.78 -3.40
N ALA A 21 5.69 -0.33 -2.35
CA ALA A 21 5.34 1.07 -2.14
C ALA A 21 6.58 1.96 -1.96
N LEU A 22 7.58 1.48 -1.20
CA LEU A 22 8.88 2.15 -1.06
C LEU A 22 9.57 2.31 -2.42
N ARG A 23 9.62 1.22 -3.20
CA ARG A 23 10.25 1.20 -4.53
C ARG A 23 9.49 2.07 -5.54
N LEU A 24 8.16 2.06 -5.51
CA LEU A 24 7.32 2.94 -6.32
C LEU A 24 7.59 4.41 -5.97
N SER A 25 7.66 4.77 -4.69
CA SER A 25 7.99 6.12 -4.23
C SER A 25 9.36 6.59 -4.75
N GLN A 26 10.36 5.71 -4.65
CA GLN A 26 11.70 5.98 -5.17
C GLN A 26 11.71 6.14 -6.69
N ALA A 27 11.00 5.28 -7.42
CA ALA A 27 10.89 5.34 -8.88
C ALA A 27 10.22 6.63 -9.35
N ILE A 28 9.12 7.05 -8.70
CA ILE A 28 8.42 8.33 -8.99
C ILE A 28 9.36 9.52 -8.73
N THR A 29 10.05 9.52 -7.59
CA THR A 29 11.01 10.58 -7.24
C THR A 29 12.15 10.65 -8.26
N LEU A 30 12.69 9.50 -8.65
CA LEU A 30 13.76 9.41 -9.64
C LEU A 30 13.28 9.89 -11.01
N TYR A 31 12.10 9.45 -11.45
CA TYR A 31 11.46 9.88 -12.70
C TYR A 31 11.32 11.41 -12.78
N LEU A 32 10.73 12.03 -11.75
CA LEU A 32 10.55 13.49 -11.73
C LEU A 32 11.88 14.24 -11.72
N LYS A 33 12.93 13.63 -11.17
CA LYS A 33 14.27 14.22 -11.13
C LYS A 33 15.04 14.08 -12.45
N THR A 34 14.92 12.95 -13.15
CA THR A 34 15.81 12.60 -14.27
C THR A 34 15.12 12.58 -15.63
N VAL A 35 13.81 12.38 -15.68
CA VAL A 35 13.04 12.27 -16.93
C VAL A 35 12.29 13.56 -17.20
N CYS A 36 11.35 13.94 -16.33
CA CYS A 36 10.58 15.17 -16.50
C CYS A 36 9.96 15.62 -15.17
N SER A 37 10.39 16.78 -14.67
CA SER A 37 9.90 17.34 -13.40
C SER A 37 8.53 18.00 -13.49
N SER A 38 8.04 18.26 -14.71
CA SER A 38 6.77 18.95 -14.95
C SER A 38 5.59 18.02 -15.22
N ASP A 39 5.86 16.72 -15.36
CA ASP A 39 4.80 15.73 -15.54
C ASP A 39 4.10 15.44 -14.21
N THR A 40 2.80 15.15 -14.27
CA THR A 40 2.00 14.87 -13.08
C THR A 40 1.89 13.37 -12.90
N ILE A 41 2.29 12.85 -11.73
CA ILE A 41 2.06 11.46 -11.36
C ILE A 41 0.89 11.42 -10.37
N LEU A 42 -0.15 10.66 -10.70
CA LEU A 42 -1.28 10.42 -9.81
C LEU A 42 -1.30 8.95 -9.43
N THR A 43 -1.26 8.67 -8.12
CA THR A 43 -1.51 7.32 -7.61
C THR A 43 -2.97 7.20 -7.18
N LYS A 44 -3.57 6.05 -7.45
CA LYS A 44 -4.91 5.70 -6.98
C LYS A 44 -4.84 4.34 -6.30
N TRP A 45 -4.97 4.32 -4.99
CA TRP A 45 -4.83 3.12 -4.17
C TRP A 45 -6.15 2.38 -4.08
N HIS A 46 -6.13 1.13 -4.52
CA HIS A 46 -7.30 0.29 -4.68
C HIS A 46 -7.21 -0.85 -3.66
N ALA A 47 -8.27 -0.97 -2.86
CA ALA A 47 -8.30 -1.86 -1.72
C ALA A 47 -8.23 -3.33 -2.18
N TYR A 48 -7.41 -4.08 -1.47
CA TYR A 48 -7.33 -5.52 -1.59
C TYR A 48 -7.14 -6.08 -0.18
N GLN A 49 -7.93 -7.09 0.19
CA GLN A 49 -7.74 -7.78 1.46
C GLN A 49 -7.23 -9.20 1.19
N LEU A 50 -6.04 -9.51 1.71
CA LEU A 50 -5.49 -10.86 1.74
C LEU A 50 -6.39 -11.81 2.52
N ASP A 51 -7.07 -11.30 3.55
CA ASP A 51 -7.97 -12.03 4.42
C ASP A 51 -9.05 -11.05 4.96
N ALA A 52 -10.16 -10.94 4.23
CA ALA A 52 -11.27 -10.07 4.62
C ALA A 52 -11.97 -10.52 5.92
N ASP A 53 -11.83 -11.80 6.29
CA ASP A 53 -12.41 -12.37 7.50
C ASP A 53 -11.38 -12.46 8.65
N ALA A 54 -10.24 -11.77 8.53
CA ALA A 54 -9.16 -11.85 9.50
C ALA A 54 -9.58 -11.39 10.90
N SER A 55 -9.50 -12.30 11.87
CA SER A 55 -9.63 -11.96 13.29
C SER A 55 -8.43 -11.18 13.81
N THR A 56 -8.70 -10.24 14.72
CA THR A 56 -7.66 -9.46 15.40
C THR A 56 -6.83 -10.35 16.32
N GLN A 57 -5.51 -10.39 16.11
CA GLN A 57 -4.57 -11.15 16.94
C GLN A 57 -3.13 -10.67 16.69
N PRO A 58 -2.17 -10.94 17.61
CA PRO A 58 -0.76 -10.67 17.35
C PRO A 58 -0.26 -11.38 16.09
N PHE A 59 0.59 -10.74 15.30
CA PHE A 59 1.16 -11.31 14.08
C PHE A 59 1.83 -12.67 14.34
N VAL A 60 2.63 -12.75 15.41
CA VAL A 60 3.28 -14.00 15.83
C VAL A 60 2.26 -15.11 16.09
N SER A 61 1.13 -14.79 16.73
CA SER A 61 0.04 -15.74 16.98
C SER A 61 -0.59 -16.22 15.67
N LYS A 62 -0.86 -15.32 14.70
CA LYS A 62 -1.38 -15.70 13.37
C LYS A 62 -0.45 -16.68 12.66
N ILE A 63 0.86 -16.43 12.69
CA ILE A 63 1.85 -17.34 12.09
C ILE A 63 1.88 -18.70 12.81
N ALA A 64 1.91 -18.68 14.14
CA ALA A 64 1.93 -19.91 14.95
C ALA A 64 0.66 -20.76 14.74
N SER A 65 -0.51 -20.15 14.66
CA SER A 65 -1.77 -20.85 14.38
C SER A 65 -1.83 -21.45 12.97
N LYS A 66 -1.18 -20.81 11.99
CA LYS A 66 -1.20 -21.26 10.58
C LYS A 66 -0.18 -22.35 10.27
N TRP A 67 1.03 -22.24 10.84
CA TRP A 67 2.17 -23.10 10.46
C TRP A 67 2.92 -23.73 11.65
N GLY A 68 2.51 -23.45 12.88
CA GLY A 68 3.18 -23.93 14.11
C GLY A 68 4.19 -22.93 14.67
N ILE A 69 4.35 -22.93 16.00
CA ILE A 69 5.23 -21.98 16.72
C ILE A 69 6.69 -22.07 16.28
N ASP A 70 7.16 -23.27 15.92
CA ASP A 70 8.53 -23.53 15.47
C ASP A 70 8.86 -22.86 14.12
N GLN A 71 7.84 -22.47 13.34
CA GLN A 71 8.02 -21.78 12.06
C GLN A 71 8.21 -20.26 12.23
N VAL A 72 7.86 -19.69 13.39
CA VAL A 72 7.93 -18.25 13.62
C VAL A 72 9.33 -17.68 13.37
N PRO A 73 10.44 -18.25 13.89
CA PRO A 73 11.79 -17.73 13.65
C PRO A 73 12.17 -17.72 12.16
N ALA A 74 11.79 -18.77 11.42
CA ALA A 74 12.09 -18.87 9.98
C ALA A 74 11.32 -17.81 9.17
N VAL A 75 10.03 -17.59 9.49
CA VAL A 75 9.22 -16.54 8.86
C VAL A 75 9.79 -15.15 9.14
N LYS A 76 10.11 -14.86 10.41
CA LYS A 76 10.74 -13.57 10.80
C LYS A 76 12.05 -13.34 10.05
N THR A 77 12.91 -14.36 10.00
CA THR A 77 14.20 -14.29 9.28
C THR A 77 14.00 -13.97 7.80
N ARG A 78 13.08 -14.68 7.13
CA ARG A 78 12.75 -14.43 5.72
C ARG A 78 12.25 -13.01 5.49
N LEU A 79 11.29 -12.55 6.27
CA LEU A 79 10.72 -11.20 6.13
C LEU A 79 11.78 -10.12 6.39
N ASN A 80 12.60 -10.26 7.44
CA ASN A 80 13.69 -9.33 7.71
C ASN A 80 14.77 -9.33 6.62
N SER A 81 15.05 -10.47 5.98
CA SER A 81 16.02 -10.51 4.87
C SER A 81 15.57 -9.71 3.64
N ILE A 82 14.26 -9.57 3.45
CA ILE A 82 13.69 -8.73 2.39
C ILE A 82 13.77 -7.26 2.81
N ALA A 83 13.31 -6.93 4.01
CA ALA A 83 13.34 -5.57 4.56
C ALA A 83 14.75 -4.97 4.58
N LYS A 84 15.76 -5.78 4.94
CA LYS A 84 17.17 -5.35 5.00
C LYS A 84 17.72 -4.86 3.66
N ARG A 85 17.20 -5.33 2.53
CA ARG A 85 17.61 -4.84 1.19
C ARG A 85 17.20 -3.39 0.97
N GLU A 86 16.14 -2.96 1.65
CA GLU A 86 15.66 -1.59 1.67
C GLU A 86 16.24 -0.78 2.85
N GLY A 87 17.21 -1.33 3.59
CA GLY A 87 17.78 -0.70 4.78
C GLY A 87 16.84 -0.69 5.99
N LEU A 88 15.84 -1.59 6.02
CA LEU A 88 14.82 -1.66 7.07
C LEU A 88 14.95 -2.92 7.92
N GLU A 89 14.37 -2.85 9.12
CA GLU A 89 14.16 -3.99 10.00
C GLU A 89 12.69 -4.00 10.43
N PHE A 90 12.00 -5.13 10.21
CA PHE A 90 10.60 -5.25 10.58
C PHE A 90 10.45 -5.54 12.06
N ASN A 91 9.49 -4.84 12.67
CA ASN A 91 8.96 -5.14 13.97
C ASN A 91 7.87 -6.20 13.84
N PHE A 92 7.95 -7.26 14.66
CA PHE A 92 7.00 -8.38 14.62
C PHE A 92 6.05 -8.42 15.81
N ASP A 93 6.01 -7.35 16.60
CA ASP A 93 5.07 -7.19 17.73
C ASP A 93 3.72 -6.62 17.29
N SER A 94 3.56 -6.40 15.98
CA SER A 94 2.33 -5.88 15.38
C SER A 94 1.12 -6.79 15.59
N THR A 95 -0.06 -6.18 15.58
CA THR A 95 -1.34 -6.87 15.62
C THR A 95 -1.98 -6.83 14.24
N ILE A 96 -2.32 -8.02 13.73
CA ILE A 96 -2.95 -8.21 12.42
C ILE A 96 -4.45 -8.44 12.60
N GLY A 97 -5.24 -8.08 11.58
CA GLY A 97 -6.67 -8.34 11.50
C GLY A 97 -7.23 -7.79 10.19
N ASN A 98 -8.53 -7.53 10.16
CA ASN A 98 -9.19 -6.93 9.00
C ASN A 98 -8.62 -5.53 8.70
N THR A 99 -8.34 -5.26 7.43
CA THR A 99 -7.69 -4.03 6.95
C THR A 99 -8.64 -2.99 6.34
N ARG A 100 -9.96 -3.17 6.47
CA ARG A 100 -10.99 -2.32 5.85
C ARG A 100 -10.84 -0.87 6.30
N ASP A 101 -10.69 -0.63 7.60
CA ASP A 101 -10.53 0.74 8.13
C ASP A 101 -9.22 1.40 7.68
N ALA A 102 -8.15 0.62 7.48
CA ALA A 102 -6.91 1.13 6.91
C ALA A 102 -7.12 1.59 5.45
N HIS A 103 -7.80 0.79 4.63
CA HIS A 103 -8.17 1.18 3.27
C HIS A 103 -9.13 2.37 3.23
N ARG A 104 -10.05 2.46 4.19
CA ARG A 104 -10.94 3.63 4.30
C ARG A 104 -10.14 4.91 4.53
N LEU A 105 -9.08 4.89 5.34
CA LEU A 105 -8.21 6.06 5.50
C LEU A 105 -7.43 6.40 4.23
N GLU A 106 -7.03 5.41 3.43
CA GLU A 106 -6.44 5.69 2.10
C GLU A 106 -7.44 6.50 1.24
N LYS A 107 -8.75 6.18 1.30
CA LYS A 107 -9.79 6.97 0.60
C LYS A 107 -9.93 8.39 1.13
N LEU A 108 -9.79 8.58 2.44
CA LEU A 108 -9.72 9.93 3.01
C LEU A 108 -8.50 10.69 2.46
N GLY A 109 -7.32 10.06 2.48
CA GLY A 109 -6.10 10.62 1.89
C GLY A 109 -6.27 11.02 0.42
N ARG A 110 -7.02 10.25 -0.37
CA ARG A 110 -7.33 10.59 -1.77
C ARG A 110 -8.06 11.91 -1.91
N LYS A 111 -9.04 12.22 -1.05
CA LYS A 111 -9.80 13.49 -1.10
C LYS A 111 -8.88 14.72 -1.03
N VAL A 112 -7.76 14.59 -0.34
CA VAL A 112 -6.79 15.66 -0.08
C VAL A 112 -5.43 15.43 -0.78
N ARG A 113 -5.34 14.48 -1.72
CA ARG A 113 -4.12 14.14 -2.47
C ARG A 113 -2.93 13.68 -1.60
N LEU A 114 -3.22 13.01 -0.49
CA LEU A 114 -2.26 12.40 0.44
C LEU A 114 -2.42 10.87 0.50
N GLU A 115 -3.02 10.25 -0.53
CA GLU A 115 -3.34 8.81 -0.53
C GLU A 115 -2.10 7.93 -0.35
N MET A 116 -1.00 8.27 -1.04
CA MET A 116 0.26 7.55 -0.94
C MET A 116 0.92 7.73 0.42
N GLU A 117 0.91 8.94 0.96
CA GLU A 117 1.45 9.29 2.26
C GLU A 117 0.72 8.53 3.38
N VAL A 118 -0.61 8.48 3.31
CA VAL A 118 -1.44 7.72 4.25
C VAL A 118 -1.14 6.22 4.17
N ALA A 119 -1.13 5.63 2.97
CA ALA A 119 -0.80 4.22 2.79
C ALA A 119 0.59 3.89 3.35
N MET A 120 1.58 4.76 3.08
CA MET A 120 2.96 4.61 3.57
C MET A 120 3.04 4.69 5.10
N GLU A 121 2.36 5.64 5.74
CA GLU A 121 2.38 5.77 7.20
C GLU A 121 1.65 4.63 7.91
N ILE A 122 0.57 4.11 7.33
CA ILE A 122 -0.11 2.91 7.83
C ILE A 122 0.83 1.70 7.77
N MET A 123 1.50 1.49 6.64
CA MET A 123 2.45 0.39 6.49
C MET A 123 3.67 0.55 7.42
N ARG A 124 4.18 1.77 7.61
CA ARG A 124 5.26 2.04 8.58
C ARG A 124 4.81 1.75 10.02
N MET A 125 3.60 2.16 10.38
CA MET A 125 3.00 1.86 11.69
C MET A 125 2.96 0.36 11.94
N TYR A 126 2.47 -0.40 10.97
CA TYR A 126 2.36 -1.85 11.09
C TYR A 126 3.72 -2.57 11.05
N PHE A 127 4.57 -2.30 10.06
CA PHE A 127 5.80 -3.06 9.83
C PHE A 127 7.00 -2.60 10.64
N LEU A 128 7.08 -1.32 11.03
CA LEU A 128 8.26 -0.76 11.69
C LEU A 128 8.00 -0.41 13.16
N GLN A 129 6.77 -0.03 13.50
CA GLN A 129 6.43 0.45 14.84
C GLN A 129 5.72 -0.60 15.70
N GLY A 130 5.37 -1.76 15.14
CA GLY A 130 4.67 -2.82 15.87
C GLY A 130 3.22 -2.44 16.20
N GLY A 131 2.62 -1.53 15.41
CA GLY A 131 1.26 -1.06 15.64
C GLY A 131 0.19 -2.11 15.34
N ASN A 132 -1.04 -1.77 15.70
CA ASN A 132 -2.23 -2.59 15.48
C ASN A 132 -3.05 -2.07 14.29
N ILE A 133 -3.15 -2.86 13.22
CA ILE A 133 -3.90 -2.48 12.02
C ILE A 133 -5.42 -2.33 12.26
N THR A 134 -5.94 -2.89 13.36
CA THR A 134 -7.36 -2.79 13.72
C THR A 134 -7.63 -1.74 14.81
N SER A 135 -6.59 -1.06 15.30
CA SER A 135 -6.72 0.04 16.26
C SER A 135 -7.04 1.34 15.53
N LYS A 136 -8.23 1.90 15.75
CA LYS A 136 -8.57 3.23 15.24
C LYS A 136 -7.57 4.29 15.73
N GLY A 137 -7.07 4.17 16.97
CA GLY A 137 -6.08 5.10 17.51
C GLY A 137 -4.76 5.08 16.74
N ASP A 138 -4.25 3.89 16.42
CA ASP A 138 -3.00 3.72 15.68
C ASP A 138 -3.15 4.21 14.23
N LEU A 139 -4.30 3.91 13.62
CA LEU A 139 -4.68 4.34 12.29
C LEU A 139 -4.81 5.87 12.19
N ILE A 140 -5.49 6.51 13.15
CA ILE A 140 -5.58 7.98 13.23
C ILE A 140 -4.18 8.58 13.39
N GLY A 141 -3.34 8.00 14.25
CA GLY A 141 -1.96 8.48 14.42
C GLY A 141 -1.11 8.33 13.15
N ALA A 142 -1.36 7.30 12.33
CA ALA A 142 -0.72 7.15 11.03
C ALA A 142 -1.21 8.20 10.03
N ALA A 143 -2.52 8.44 9.96
CA ALA A 143 -3.09 9.49 9.12
C ALA A 143 -2.58 10.89 9.49
N GLU A 144 -2.46 11.18 10.79
CA GLU A 144 -1.91 12.44 11.32
C GLU A 144 -0.46 12.66 10.85
N ARG A 145 0.39 11.63 10.93
CA ARG A 145 1.78 11.71 10.41
C ARG A 145 1.84 11.91 8.89
N ALA A 146 0.83 11.42 8.16
CA ALA A 146 0.71 11.62 6.72
C ALA A 146 0.20 13.03 6.35
N GLY A 147 -0.22 13.83 7.33
CA GLY A 147 -0.70 15.20 7.13
C GLY A 147 -2.22 15.36 7.10
N ILE A 148 -2.99 14.31 7.45
CA ILE A 148 -4.44 14.41 7.65
C ILE A 148 -4.73 15.03 9.01
N ASP A 149 -5.75 15.87 9.11
CA ASP A 149 -6.18 16.37 10.41
C ASP A 149 -6.66 15.22 11.32
N LYS A 150 -6.26 15.27 12.58
CA LYS A 150 -6.52 14.19 13.54
C LYS A 150 -8.01 14.00 13.81
N ASP A 151 -8.76 15.10 13.88
CA ASP A 151 -10.19 15.07 14.17
C ASP A 151 -10.95 14.63 12.92
N GLU A 152 -10.54 15.07 11.73
CA GLU A 152 -11.06 14.58 10.45
C GLU A 152 -10.87 13.05 10.30
N ALA A 153 -9.67 12.53 10.57
CA ALA A 153 -9.41 11.10 10.52
C ALA A 153 -10.25 10.30 11.53
N ARG A 154 -10.51 10.89 12.71
CA ARG A 154 -11.37 10.28 13.73
C ARG A 154 -12.81 10.22 13.28
N GLU A 155 -13.38 11.36 12.85
CA GLU A 155 -14.75 11.46 12.37
C GLU A 155 -14.99 10.49 11.20
N TRP A 156 -14.04 10.41 10.27
CA TRP A 156 -14.07 9.46 9.17
C TRP A 156 -14.18 8.02 9.66
N LEU A 157 -13.31 7.58 10.57
CA LEU A 157 -13.33 6.22 11.11
C LEU A 157 -14.50 5.94 12.06
N GLU A 158 -15.11 6.94 12.67
CA GLU A 158 -16.33 6.81 13.48
C GLU A 158 -17.58 6.68 12.62
N SER A 159 -17.56 7.26 11.41
CA SER A 159 -18.56 7.03 10.35
C SER A 159 -18.27 5.73 9.57
N ASP A 160 -19.06 5.46 8.53
CA ASP A 160 -18.77 4.44 7.50
C ASP A 160 -18.35 5.07 6.15
N GLU A 161 -17.94 6.34 6.12
CA GLU A 161 -17.46 6.99 4.89
C GLU A 161 -16.30 6.21 4.28
N GLY A 162 -16.31 6.07 2.95
CA GLY A 162 -15.38 5.23 2.18
C GLY A 162 -15.58 3.72 2.31
N GLY A 163 -16.47 3.26 3.20
CA GLY A 163 -16.73 1.85 3.44
C GLY A 163 -17.27 1.11 2.21
N GLU A 164 -18.35 1.63 1.61
CA GLU A 164 -18.95 1.06 0.39
C GLU A 164 -17.94 1.00 -0.78
N GLU A 165 -17.08 2.02 -0.92
CA GLU A 165 -16.04 2.02 -1.96
C GLU A 165 -15.05 0.89 -1.71
N VAL A 166 -14.53 0.75 -0.48
CA VAL A 166 -13.58 -0.32 -0.13
C VAL A 166 -14.20 -1.70 -0.37
N ASP A 167 -15.44 -1.91 0.04
CA ASP A 167 -16.13 -3.20 -0.12
C ASP A 167 -16.32 -3.55 -1.60
N ALA A 168 -16.67 -2.56 -2.43
CA ALA A 168 -16.83 -2.74 -3.87
C ALA A 168 -15.49 -3.08 -4.55
N GLU A 169 -14.40 -2.39 -4.19
CA GLU A 169 -13.07 -2.66 -4.74
C GLU A 169 -12.58 -4.07 -4.36
N VAL A 170 -12.74 -4.47 -3.10
CA VAL A 170 -12.38 -5.83 -2.64
C VAL A 170 -13.18 -6.90 -3.40
N ALA A 171 -14.49 -6.70 -3.58
CA ALA A 171 -15.34 -7.61 -4.34
C ALA A 171 -14.95 -7.66 -5.84
N GLU A 172 -14.58 -6.52 -6.42
CA GLU A 172 -14.09 -6.44 -7.81
C GLU A 172 -12.81 -7.28 -7.97
N MET A 173 -11.84 -7.14 -7.06
CA MET A 173 -10.57 -7.89 -7.15
C MET A 173 -10.77 -9.40 -7.02
N GLN A 174 -11.70 -9.82 -6.15
CA GLN A 174 -12.11 -11.23 -6.03
C GLN A 174 -12.74 -11.73 -7.33
N LYS A 175 -13.66 -10.97 -7.92
CA LYS A 175 -14.32 -11.31 -9.19
C LYS A 175 -13.35 -11.41 -10.35
N LEU A 176 -12.34 -10.54 -10.41
CA LEU A 176 -11.27 -10.58 -11.41
C LEU A 176 -10.26 -11.71 -11.19
N GLY A 177 -10.38 -12.48 -10.10
CA GLY A 177 -9.49 -13.59 -9.79
C GLY A 177 -8.06 -13.16 -9.52
N ILE A 178 -7.85 -11.92 -9.02
CA ILE A 178 -6.54 -11.44 -8.63
C ILE A 178 -6.07 -12.24 -7.40
N LYS A 179 -4.94 -12.93 -7.53
CA LYS A 179 -4.41 -13.85 -6.48
C LYS A 179 -3.23 -13.29 -5.69
N GLY A 180 -2.83 -12.04 -5.95
CA GLY A 180 -1.63 -11.50 -5.33
C GLY A 180 -1.43 -10.01 -5.59
N VAL A 181 -0.82 -9.38 -4.58
CA VAL A 181 -0.49 -7.96 -4.48
C VAL A 181 0.97 -7.79 -4.02
N PRO A 182 1.65 -6.67 -4.32
CA PRO A 182 1.11 -5.49 -4.99
C PRO A 182 0.94 -5.70 -6.51
N ARG A 183 0.04 -4.92 -7.12
CA ARG A 183 -0.02 -4.75 -8.57
C ARG A 183 -0.10 -3.28 -8.91
N TYR A 184 0.60 -2.88 -9.95
CA TYR A 184 0.55 -1.52 -10.48
C TYR A 184 0.04 -1.57 -11.91
N ILE A 185 -0.93 -0.72 -12.22
CA ILE A 185 -1.43 -0.54 -13.58
C ILE A 185 -1.23 0.94 -13.93
N ILE A 186 -0.33 1.19 -14.88
CA ILE A 186 0.07 2.52 -15.31
C ILE A 186 -0.64 2.84 -16.62
N ASN A 187 -1.35 3.97 -16.65
CA ASN A 187 -2.20 4.44 -17.75
C ASN A 187 -3.14 3.34 -18.30
N ASP A 188 -3.70 2.52 -17.39
CA ASP A 188 -4.58 1.38 -17.72
C ASP A 188 -4.01 0.37 -18.72
N LYS A 189 -2.68 0.38 -18.93
CA LYS A 189 -2.01 -0.34 -20.03
C LYS A 189 -0.81 -1.14 -19.57
N PHE A 190 0.12 -0.52 -18.84
CA PHE A 190 1.34 -1.18 -18.40
C PHE A 190 1.12 -1.79 -17.03
N MET A 191 1.22 -3.12 -16.93
CA MET A 191 1.06 -3.84 -15.68
C MET A 191 2.41 -4.25 -15.09
N ILE A 192 2.55 -4.06 -13.79
CA ILE A 192 3.64 -4.57 -12.97
C ILE A 192 3.02 -5.46 -11.89
N GLN A 193 3.56 -6.67 -11.72
CA GLN A 193 3.07 -7.64 -10.74
C GLN A 193 4.15 -7.91 -9.68
N GLY A 194 3.84 -7.66 -8.42
CA GLY A 194 4.79 -7.80 -7.32
C GLY A 194 5.64 -6.55 -7.08
N ALA A 195 6.58 -6.70 -6.15
CA ALA A 195 7.49 -5.62 -5.74
C ALA A 195 8.73 -5.60 -6.63
N GLU A 196 8.56 -5.31 -7.93
CA GLU A 196 9.67 -5.19 -8.89
C GLU A 196 10.68 -4.12 -8.47
N ASP A 197 11.90 -4.18 -9.02
CA ASP A 197 12.97 -3.24 -8.67
C ASP A 197 12.69 -1.83 -9.20
N VAL A 198 13.30 -0.82 -8.56
CA VAL A 198 13.08 0.61 -8.88
C VAL A 198 13.34 0.92 -10.36
N GLY A 199 14.34 0.27 -10.96
CA GLY A 199 14.68 0.44 -12.38
C GLY A 199 13.57 -0.02 -13.31
N ASP A 200 12.95 -1.17 -13.02
CA ASP A 200 11.86 -1.72 -13.85
C ASP A 200 10.60 -0.85 -13.74
N ILE A 201 10.29 -0.36 -12.53
CA ILE A 201 9.17 0.59 -12.34
C ILE A 201 9.44 1.89 -13.10
N LEU A 202 10.66 2.43 -13.02
CA LEU A 202 11.06 3.63 -13.75
C LEU A 202 10.92 3.45 -15.26
N GLU A 203 11.36 2.32 -15.80
CA GLU A 203 11.24 2.01 -17.23
C GLU A 203 9.77 2.07 -17.66
N LYS A 204 8.84 1.46 -16.89
CA LYS A 204 7.40 1.51 -17.21
C LYS A 204 6.83 2.93 -17.14
N LEU A 205 7.29 3.78 -16.23
CA LEU A 205 6.88 5.19 -16.18
C LEU A 205 7.35 5.96 -17.43
N VAL A 206 8.57 5.70 -17.90
CA VAL A 206 9.09 6.30 -19.15
C VAL A 206 8.27 5.82 -20.35
N MET A 207 8.00 4.51 -20.47
CA MET A 207 7.17 3.97 -21.54
C MET A 207 5.75 4.58 -21.53
N ALA A 208 5.14 4.73 -20.35
CA ALA A 208 3.83 5.36 -20.20
C ALA A 208 3.82 6.83 -20.62
N ARG A 209 4.90 7.55 -20.34
CA ARG A 209 5.09 8.94 -20.76
C ARG A 209 5.16 9.07 -22.28
N GLU A 210 6.00 8.27 -22.92
CA GLU A 210 6.19 8.29 -24.38
C GLU A 210 4.90 7.99 -25.12
N GLU A 211 4.13 7.03 -24.60
CA GLU A 211 2.83 6.67 -25.16
C GLU A 211 1.79 7.77 -25.01
N ALA A 212 1.71 8.41 -23.83
CA ALA A 212 0.81 9.55 -23.61
C ALA A 212 1.13 10.72 -24.55
N LEU A 213 2.42 11.00 -24.78
CA LEU A 213 2.85 12.03 -25.72
C LEU A 213 2.53 11.68 -27.18
N ALA A 214 2.60 10.40 -27.55
CA ALA A 214 2.27 9.96 -28.90
C ALA A 214 0.76 9.97 -29.18
N ALA A 215 -0.09 9.82 -28.16
CA ALA A 215 -1.54 9.92 -28.28
C ALA A 215 -2.05 11.37 -28.40
N ASP A 216 -1.25 12.36 -27.97
CA ASP A 216 -1.54 13.80 -28.04
C ASP A 216 -1.13 14.44 -29.39
N VAL A 217 -0.55 13.66 -30.33
CA VAL A 217 -0.11 14.09 -31.67
C VAL A 217 -1.05 13.55 -32.75
#